data_AF-A0A7L2PR08-F1
#
_entry.id   AF-A0A7L2PR08-F1
#
_cell.length_a   1.000
_cell.length_b   1.000
_cell.length_c   1.000
_cell.angle_alpha   90.00
_cell.angle_beta   90.00
_cell.angle_gamma   90.00
#
_symmetry.space_group_name_H-M   'P 1'
#
loop_
_entity.id
_entity.type
_entity.pdbx_description
1 polymer ?
#
loop_
_entity_poly.entity_id
_entity_poly.type
_entity_poly.pdbx_seq_one_letter_code
_entity_poly.pdbx_strand_id
1 'polypeptide(L)'
;VQILLKLWRNGFSLDDGELRSYSDPTNAQFLESVKRGEIPLELQRLVHGGQVNLDMEDHQEQEYVKPRLRFKAFSGEGQKLGSLTPEIVSTPSSPEEEEKSILNAPVLIDDSMPATKIQIRLADGSRLIQRFNQTHR
;
A
#
# COMPACT_ATOMS: atom_id res chain seq x y z
N VAL A 1 25.08 7.61 -7.93
CA VAL A 1 24.06 6.55 -7.78
C VAL A 1 24.48 5.39 -8.66
N GLN A 2 24.54 4.16 -8.12
CA GLN A 2 24.89 2.98 -8.90
C GLN A 2 23.61 2.25 -9.30
N ILE A 3 23.47 1.91 -10.58
CA ILE A 3 22.30 1.25 -11.14
C ILE A 3 22.78 0.03 -11.91
N LEU A 4 22.22 -1.14 -11.58
CA LEU A 4 22.55 -2.39 -12.24
C LEU A 4 21.55 -2.68 -13.35
N LEU A 5 21.96 -2.59 -14.61
CA LEU A 5 21.20 -2.97 -15.78
C LEU A 5 21.35 -4.47 -16.03
N LYS A 6 20.30 -5.25 -15.80
CA LYS A 6 20.27 -6.69 -16.08
C LYS A 6 19.58 -6.95 -17.40
N LEU A 7 20.26 -7.58 -18.35
CA LEU A 7 19.72 -7.96 -19.65
C LEU A 7 19.15 -9.37 -19.56
N TRP A 8 17.85 -9.53 -19.74
CA TRP A 8 17.14 -10.81 -19.74
C TRP A 8 16.75 -11.21 -21.17
N ARG A 9 16.28 -12.46 -21.32
CA ARG A 9 15.80 -12.96 -22.61
C ARG A 9 14.61 -12.16 -23.17
N ASN A 10 13.70 -11.79 -22.29
CA ASN A 10 12.43 -11.14 -22.61
C ASN A 10 12.47 -9.61 -22.51
N GLY A 11 13.56 -9.04 -22.00
CA GLY A 11 13.69 -7.61 -21.77
C GLY A 11 14.91 -7.28 -20.93
N PHE A 12 14.97 -6.09 -20.35
CA PHE A 12 16.00 -5.72 -19.38
C PHE A 12 15.35 -5.12 -18.14
N SER A 13 15.98 -5.24 -16.98
CA SER A 13 15.54 -4.60 -15.75
C SER A 13 16.61 -3.67 -15.21
N LEU A 14 16.19 -2.63 -14.49
CA LEU A 14 17.09 -1.74 -13.77
C LEU A 14 16.97 -2.07 -12.28
N ASP A 15 18.05 -2.56 -11.69
CA ASP A 15 18.14 -2.94 -10.28
C ASP A 15 17.03 -3.96 -9.90
N ASP A 16 16.19 -3.67 -8.90
CA ASP A 16 14.97 -4.43 -8.57
C ASP A 16 13.68 -3.85 -9.21
N GLY A 17 13.83 -2.98 -10.21
CA GLY A 17 12.75 -2.33 -10.95
C GLY A 17 12.09 -3.23 -12.00
N GLU A 18 11.03 -2.71 -12.61
CA GLU A 18 10.20 -3.44 -13.58
C GLU A 18 10.97 -3.93 -14.83
N LEU A 19 10.56 -5.09 -15.36
CA LEU A 19 11.07 -5.62 -16.61
C LEU A 19 10.60 -4.76 -17.78
N ARG A 20 11.54 -4.31 -18.59
CA ARG A 20 11.32 -3.49 -19.78
C ARG A 20 11.56 -4.30 -21.03
N SER A 21 10.52 -4.42 -21.86
CA SER A 21 10.59 -5.12 -23.14
C SER A 21 11.42 -4.35 -24.17
N TYR A 22 12.13 -5.07 -25.04
CA TYR A 22 12.87 -4.48 -26.16
C TYR A 22 11.98 -3.88 -27.26
N SER A 23 10.70 -4.27 -27.30
CA SER A 23 9.75 -3.87 -28.34
C SER A 23 9.32 -2.41 -28.25
N ASP A 24 9.41 -1.79 -27.07
CA ASP A 24 8.97 -0.41 -26.86
C ASP A 24 10.02 0.60 -27.37
N PRO A 25 9.60 1.64 -28.12
CA PRO A 25 10.53 2.62 -28.69
C PRO A 25 11.28 3.41 -27.61
N THR A 26 10.64 3.68 -26.47
CA THR A 26 11.27 4.35 -25.31
C THR A 26 12.41 3.51 -24.73
N ASN A 27 12.24 2.19 -24.67
CA ASN A 27 13.23 1.26 -24.14
C ASN A 27 14.38 1.05 -25.14
N ALA A 28 14.07 1.07 -26.45
CA ALA A 28 15.08 1.06 -27.50
C ALA A 28 15.98 2.29 -27.44
N GLN A 29 15.41 3.48 -27.22
CA GLN A 29 16.17 4.71 -27.03
C GLN A 29 17.07 4.63 -25.80
N PHE A 30 16.57 4.08 -24.69
CA PHE A 30 17.38 3.83 -23.49
C PHE A 30 18.61 2.98 -23.80
N LEU A 31 18.43 1.84 -24.48
CA LEU A 31 19.53 0.96 -24.86
C LEU A 31 20.50 1.61 -25.83
N GLU A 32 20.01 2.44 -26.75
CA GLU A 32 20.87 3.17 -27.68
C GLU A 32 21.77 4.17 -26.93
N SER A 33 21.22 4.94 -26.00
CA SER A 33 22.00 5.85 -25.15
C SER A 33 23.04 5.08 -24.34
N VAL A 34 22.65 3.96 -23.72
CA VAL A 34 23.59 3.10 -22.98
C VAL A 34 24.69 2.56 -23.90
N LYS A 35 24.36 2.11 -25.11
CA LYS A 35 25.34 1.64 -26.11
C LYS A 35 26.30 2.74 -26.57
N ARG A 36 25.84 3.99 -26.63
CA ARG A 36 26.65 5.17 -26.96
C ARG A 36 27.47 5.67 -25.77
N GLY A 37 27.26 5.15 -24.56
CA GLY A 37 27.87 5.64 -23.33
C GLY A 37 27.26 6.97 -22.84
N GLU A 38 26.09 7.34 -23.33
CA GLU A 38 25.33 8.51 -22.88
C GLU A 38 24.37 8.11 -21.75
N ILE A 39 24.13 9.03 -20.81
CA ILE A 39 23.20 8.80 -19.69
C ILE A 39 21.76 8.91 -20.23
N PRO A 40 20.92 7.86 -20.11
CA PRO A 40 19.54 7.91 -20.52
C PRO A 40 18.74 9.00 -19.78
N LEU A 41 17.84 9.68 -20.49
CA LEU A 41 17.01 10.78 -19.97
C LEU A 41 16.24 10.42 -18.70
N GLU A 42 15.80 9.16 -18.59
CA GLU A 42 15.09 8.66 -17.42
C GLU A 42 15.95 8.72 -16.15
N LEU A 43 17.22 8.30 -16.25
CA LEU A 43 18.17 8.34 -15.16
C LEU A 43 18.64 9.76 -14.87
N GLN A 44 18.82 10.57 -15.93
CA GLN A 44 19.20 11.97 -15.78
C GLN A 44 18.16 12.75 -14.95
N ARG A 45 16.86 12.50 -15.16
CA ARG A 45 15.77 13.11 -14.37
C ARG A 45 15.76 12.61 -12.93
N LEU A 46 15.98 11.31 -12.73
CA LEU A 46 15.99 10.72 -11.40
C LEU A 46 17.06 11.35 -10.50
N VAL A 47 18.26 11.57 -11.06
CA VAL A 47 19.43 11.97 -10.27
C VAL A 47 19.69 13.48 -10.29
N HIS A 48 18.82 14.28 -10.92
CA HIS A 48 18.84 15.76 -10.92
C HIS A 48 20.24 16.35 -11.20
N GLY A 49 21.00 15.75 -12.12
CA GLY A 49 22.35 16.21 -12.49
C GLY A 49 23.50 15.60 -11.68
N GLY A 50 23.24 14.64 -10.78
CA GLY A 50 24.29 13.86 -10.14
C GLY A 50 24.85 12.74 -11.04
N GLN A 51 26.06 12.27 -10.73
CA GLN A 51 26.72 11.19 -11.46
C GLN A 51 26.00 9.84 -11.26
N VAL A 52 25.70 9.18 -12.37
CA VAL A 52 25.08 7.85 -12.42
C VAL A 52 26.08 6.85 -12.97
N ASN A 53 26.32 5.78 -12.23
CA ASN A 53 27.14 4.66 -12.67
C ASN A 53 26.19 3.55 -13.09
N LEU A 54 26.34 3.09 -14.34
CA LEU A 54 25.56 1.99 -14.89
C LEU A 54 26.46 0.76 -15.03
N ASP A 55 26.17 -0.27 -14.27
CA ASP A 55 26.77 -1.58 -14.44
C ASP A 55 25.84 -2.45 -15.29
N MET A 56 26.39 -3.28 -16.16
CA MET A 56 25.62 -4.12 -17.07
C MET A 56 25.88 -5.59 -16.77
N GLU A 57 24.81 -6.36 -16.62
CA GLU A 57 24.83 -7.79 -16.29
C GLU A 57 24.06 -8.56 -17.36
N ASP A 58 24.72 -9.44 -18.09
CA ASP A 58 24.04 -10.27 -19.10
C ASP A 58 23.45 -11.53 -18.45
N HIS A 59 22.12 -11.60 -18.45
CA HIS A 59 21.28 -12.65 -17.89
C HIS A 59 20.36 -13.22 -18.99
N GLN A 60 20.77 -13.23 -20.26
CA GLN A 60 19.91 -13.64 -21.38
C GLN A 60 19.43 -15.09 -21.30
N GLU A 61 20.12 -15.94 -20.54
CA GLU A 61 19.72 -17.32 -20.27
C GLU A 61 18.71 -17.45 -19.12
N GLN A 62 18.54 -16.38 -18.33
CA GLN A 62 17.65 -16.33 -17.17
C GLN A 62 16.39 -15.53 -17.52
N GLU A 63 15.25 -15.92 -16.96
CA GLU A 63 14.02 -15.16 -17.06
C GLU A 63 13.93 -14.20 -15.88
N TYR A 64 13.61 -12.92 -16.11
CA TYR A 64 13.42 -11.97 -15.03
C TYR A 64 12.23 -12.41 -14.17
N VAL A 65 12.51 -12.84 -12.95
CA VAL A 65 11.51 -13.05 -11.92
C VAL A 65 11.53 -11.83 -11.03
N LYS A 66 10.55 -10.93 -11.18
CA LYS A 66 10.34 -9.81 -10.23
C LYS A 66 10.46 -10.39 -8.83
N PRO A 67 11.37 -9.89 -7.97
CA PRO A 67 11.48 -10.39 -6.62
C PRO A 67 10.10 -10.32 -6.02
N ARG A 68 9.48 -11.49 -5.82
CA ARG A 68 8.15 -11.55 -5.24
C ARG A 68 8.37 -10.98 -3.85
N LEU A 69 7.85 -9.76 -3.60
CA LEU A 69 7.74 -9.17 -2.27
C LEU A 69 7.38 -10.33 -1.37
N ARG A 70 8.34 -10.77 -0.53
CA ARG A 70 8.25 -12.02 0.21
C ARG A 70 6.89 -12.02 0.86
N PHE A 71 5.96 -12.78 0.28
CA PHE A 71 4.58 -12.75 0.71
C PHE A 71 4.65 -13.26 2.14
N LYS A 72 4.46 -12.37 3.11
CA LYS A 72 4.46 -12.73 4.51
C LYS A 72 3.12 -13.39 4.76
N ALA A 73 3.01 -14.66 4.34
CA ALA A 73 1.84 -15.48 4.62
C ALA A 73 1.67 -15.50 6.15
N PHE A 74 0.46 -15.21 6.61
CA PHE A 74 0.14 -15.08 8.04
C PHE A 74 0.85 -13.90 8.73
N SER A 75 0.84 -12.71 8.11
CA SER A 75 1.11 -11.45 8.82
C SER A 75 -0.05 -11.04 9.77
N GLY A 76 -0.69 -12.01 10.42
CA GLY A 76 -1.77 -11.83 11.38
C GLY A 76 -1.64 -12.85 12.50
N GLU A 77 -2.07 -12.48 13.70
CA GLU A 77 -2.11 -13.38 14.84
C GLU A 77 -2.97 -14.62 14.51
N GLY A 78 -2.51 -15.81 14.87
CA GLY A 78 -3.24 -17.06 14.62
C GLY A 78 -4.51 -17.15 15.48
N GLN A 79 -5.69 -17.27 14.86
CA GLN A 79 -6.96 -17.43 15.57
C GLN A 79 -7.29 -18.92 15.76
N LYS A 80 -7.35 -19.41 17.01
CA LYS A 80 -7.73 -20.81 17.31
C LYS A 80 -9.23 -21.02 17.04
N LEU A 81 -9.57 -21.99 16.18
CA LEU A 81 -10.94 -22.42 15.90
C LEU A 81 -11.53 -23.19 17.10
N GLY A 82 -12.11 -22.44 18.04
CA GLY A 82 -12.77 -23.00 19.23
C GLY A 82 -13.86 -22.12 19.83
N SER A 83 -14.25 -21.01 19.21
CA SER A 83 -15.34 -20.14 19.68
C SER A 83 -16.47 -20.05 18.66
N LEU A 84 -17.65 -20.51 19.09
CA LEU A 84 -18.90 -20.46 18.35
C LEU A 84 -19.42 -19.01 18.26
N THR A 85 -19.00 -18.22 17.27
CA THR A 85 -19.77 -17.09 16.68
C THR A 85 -18.94 -16.39 15.60
N PRO A 86 -19.50 -16.08 14.42
CA PRO A 86 -18.77 -15.45 13.33
C PRO A 86 -18.50 -13.96 13.61
N GLU A 87 -17.23 -13.57 13.63
CA GLU A 87 -16.79 -12.19 13.82
C GLU A 87 -16.55 -11.53 12.46
N ILE A 88 -17.40 -10.57 12.10
CA ILE A 88 -17.33 -9.83 10.83
C ILE A 88 -16.31 -8.71 11.00
N VAL A 89 -15.12 -8.87 10.40
CA VAL A 89 -14.06 -7.85 10.40
C VAL A 89 -14.05 -7.13 9.06
N SER A 90 -14.48 -5.86 9.07
CA SER A 90 -14.42 -4.93 7.95
C SER A 90 -12.98 -4.52 7.64
N THR A 91 -12.61 -4.55 6.36
CA THR A 91 -11.35 -4.00 5.82
C THR A 91 -11.41 -2.47 5.77
N PRO A 92 -10.30 -1.73 6.04
CA PRO A 92 -10.28 -0.29 5.88
C PRO A 92 -9.91 0.06 4.44
N SER A 93 -10.88 0.54 3.67
CA SER A 93 -10.63 1.38 2.50
C SER A 93 -11.29 2.74 2.75
N SER A 94 -10.45 3.77 2.84
CA SER A 94 -10.85 5.18 2.74
C SER A 94 -11.47 5.45 1.34
N PRO A 95 -12.06 6.63 1.03
CA PRO A 95 -12.31 7.83 1.84
C PRO A 95 -13.68 8.49 1.56
N GLU A 96 -14.64 8.55 2.48
CA GLU A 96 -15.80 9.45 2.30
C GLU A 96 -16.07 10.23 3.58
N GLU A 97 -15.85 11.55 3.47
CA GLU A 97 -16.44 12.59 4.29
C GLU A 97 -17.98 12.51 4.20
N GLU A 98 -18.68 13.20 5.10
CA GLU A 98 -20.14 13.18 5.27
C GLU A 98 -20.62 11.93 6.03
N GLU A 99 -20.66 11.91 7.36
CA GLU A 99 -21.93 12.14 8.09
C GLU A 99 -21.63 12.37 9.60
N LYS A 100 -20.72 13.30 9.93
CA LYS A 100 -20.42 13.63 11.33
C LYS A 100 -21.50 14.45 12.06
N SER A 101 -22.68 14.64 11.47
CA SER A 101 -23.64 15.65 11.95
C SER A 101 -25.03 15.12 12.33
N ILE A 102 -25.29 13.81 12.26
CA ILE A 102 -26.64 13.26 12.56
C ILE A 102 -26.72 12.59 13.95
N LEU A 103 -25.59 12.37 14.63
CA LEU A 103 -25.56 11.53 15.85
C LEU A 103 -25.21 12.27 17.15
N ASN A 104 -25.25 13.60 17.15
CA ASN A 104 -25.20 14.37 18.39
C ASN A 104 -26.63 14.72 18.84
N ALA A 105 -27.45 13.71 19.14
CA ALA A 105 -28.62 13.98 19.97
C ALA A 105 -28.10 14.50 21.32
N PRO A 106 -28.46 15.72 21.77
CA PRO A 106 -27.97 16.27 23.03
C PRO A 106 -28.61 15.50 24.18
N VAL A 107 -27.91 14.46 24.65
CA VAL A 107 -28.24 13.78 25.89
C VAL A 107 -27.72 14.66 27.02
N LEU A 108 -28.64 15.13 27.87
CA LEU A 108 -28.32 15.97 29.02
C LEU A 108 -27.72 15.08 30.12
N ILE A 109 -26.40 15.15 30.27
CA ILE A 109 -25.66 14.37 31.26
C ILE A 109 -25.40 15.24 32.49
N ASP A 110 -25.74 14.73 33.67
CA ASP A 110 -25.36 15.31 34.95
C ASP A 110 -24.08 14.63 35.47
N ASP A 111 -22.98 15.36 35.56
CA ASP A 111 -21.69 14.84 36.03
C ASP A 111 -21.69 14.46 37.53
N SER A 112 -22.72 14.84 38.29
CA SER A 112 -22.89 14.49 39.70
C SER A 112 -23.45 13.08 39.90
N MET A 113 -24.01 12.49 38.84
CA MET A 113 -24.60 11.15 38.85
C MET A 113 -23.71 10.16 38.10
N PRO A 114 -23.71 8.87 38.49
CA PRO A 114 -22.91 7.86 37.79
C PRO A 114 -23.30 7.79 36.31
N ALA A 115 -22.31 8.08 35.45
CA ALA A 115 -22.45 8.03 34.01
C ALA A 115 -21.84 6.74 33.44
N THR A 116 -22.53 6.14 32.49
CA THR A 116 -22.08 4.98 31.73
C THR A 116 -21.91 5.33 30.26
N LYS A 117 -21.00 4.64 29.58
CA LYS A 117 -20.73 4.81 28.16
C LYS A 117 -21.33 3.64 27.40
N ILE A 118 -22.29 3.91 26.52
CA ILE A 118 -22.99 2.90 25.76
C ILE A 118 -22.57 3.01 24.31
N GLN A 119 -22.26 1.86 23.72
CA GLN A 119 -22.05 1.72 22.29
C GLN A 119 -23.29 1.09 21.68
N ILE A 120 -23.89 1.80 20.74
CA ILE A 120 -25.09 1.40 20.01
C ILE A 120 -24.65 1.05 18.59
N ARG A 121 -25.06 -0.11 18.11
CA ARG A 121 -24.91 -0.50 16.71
C ARG A 121 -26.24 -0.29 16.02
N LEU A 122 -26.28 0.62 15.06
CA LEU A 122 -27.47 0.95 14.32
C LEU A 122 -27.68 -0.08 13.20
N ALA A 123 -28.91 -0.19 12.71
CA ALA A 123 -29.31 -1.21 11.72
C ALA A 123 -28.70 -0.98 10.33
N ASP A 124 -28.26 0.24 10.05
CA ASP A 124 -27.43 0.65 8.91
C ASP A 124 -25.97 0.15 9.02
N GLY A 125 -25.60 -0.48 10.14
CA GLY A 125 -24.26 -0.98 10.41
C GLY A 125 -23.31 0.05 11.01
N SER A 126 -23.75 1.31 11.15
CA SER A 126 -22.97 2.39 11.74
C SER A 126 -22.87 2.22 13.27
N ARG A 127 -21.80 2.78 13.84
CA ARG A 127 -21.50 2.69 15.28
C ARG A 127 -21.69 4.06 15.93
N LEU A 128 -22.64 4.14 16.85
CA LEU A 128 -22.84 5.29 17.73
C LEU A 128 -22.28 5.00 19.12
N ILE A 129 -21.52 5.94 19.69
CA ILE A 129 -21.01 5.82 21.06
C ILE A 129 -21.41 7.07 21.82
N GLN A 130 -22.16 6.90 22.91
CA GLN A 130 -22.69 8.03 23.69
C GLN A 130 -22.67 7.73 25.20
N ARG A 131 -22.57 8.80 26.01
CA ARG A 131 -22.58 8.74 27.48
C ARG A 131 -23.98 9.04 28.00
N PHE A 132 -24.41 8.29 29.01
CA PHE A 132 -25.73 8.39 29.65
C PHE A 132 -25.58 8.28 31.17
N ASN A 133 -26.38 8.99 31.96
CA ASN A 133 -26.49 8.66 33.39
C ASN A 133 -27.32 7.38 33.57
N GLN A 134 -27.04 6.61 34.63
CA GLN A 134 -27.77 5.37 34.93
C GLN A 134 -29.28 5.56 35.20
N THR A 135 -29.73 6.79 35.37
CA THR A 135 -31.13 7.19 35.54
C THR A 135 -31.85 7.48 34.22
N HIS A 136 -31.14 7.51 33.09
CA HIS A 136 -31.75 7.67 31.77
C HIS A 136 -32.59 6.42 31.45
N ARG A 137 -33.84 6.65 31.06
CA ARG A 137 -34.80 5.60 30.69
C ARG A 137 -35.22 5.75 29.24
#